data_AF-A0AAW2H1I0-F1
#
_entry.id   AF-A0AAW2H1I0-F1
#
_cell.length_a   1.000
_cell.length_b   1.000
_cell.length_c   1.000
_cell.angle_alpha   90.00
_cell.angle_beta   90.00
_cell.angle_gamma   90.00
#
_symmetry.space_group_name_H-M   'P 1'
#
loop_
_entity.id
_entity.type
_entity.pdbx_description
1 polymer ?
#
loop_
_entity_poly.entity_id
_entity_poly.type
_entity_poly.pdbx_seq_one_letter_code
_entity_poly.pdbx_strand_id
1 'polypeptide(L)'
;MIIKQLNKQSFKDISTINRAQLIDDALNLAKAGKLDYTIAFDVTSYLAHEIEYLPWRAAFTDIDYLNDMLIKTQGYDKFRVYILKLLDNVYKQVGFIDKVGDPQLTVFTRIDVLNWACDFDHEDCVMNAVQQFKNWRNTPNPDVNNPISPNLKSVVYCTAIRVGGQSEWEFAWQRYRGTNVGSEKDLLLQSLACTREIWLLNRFLDWAVTENSGIRKQDATRVFGSVSSNIVGQPLTFNYFRNKWTHLRE
;
A
#
# COMPACT_ATOMS: atom_id res chain seq x y z
N MET A 1 -2.49 4.16 -32.99
CA MET A 1 -1.17 4.78 -33.27
C MET A 1 -0.39 4.99 -31.97
N ILE A 2 -0.98 5.62 -30.95
CA ILE A 2 -0.36 5.88 -29.64
C ILE A 2 0.13 4.60 -28.96
N ILE A 3 -0.73 3.59 -28.78
CA ILE A 3 -0.37 2.28 -28.20
C ILE A 3 0.86 1.66 -28.88
N LYS A 4 0.91 1.74 -30.22
CA LYS A 4 2.05 1.22 -31.00
C LYS A 4 3.34 2.02 -30.77
N GLN A 5 3.28 3.31 -30.45
CA GLN A 5 4.46 4.11 -30.11
C GLN A 5 4.91 3.84 -28.67
N LEU A 6 3.96 3.73 -27.73
CA LEU A 6 4.24 3.43 -26.33
C LEU A 6 4.93 2.07 -26.15
N ASN A 7 4.52 1.05 -26.92
CA ASN A 7 5.12 -0.28 -26.84
C ASN A 7 6.44 -0.43 -27.65
N LYS A 8 7.04 0.67 -28.14
CA LYS A 8 8.38 0.66 -28.78
C LYS A 8 9.42 1.20 -27.81
N GLN A 9 10.70 0.93 -28.08
CA GLN A 9 11.82 1.56 -27.35
C GLN A 9 11.79 3.10 -27.43
N SER A 10 11.15 3.66 -28.46
CA SER A 10 10.98 5.09 -28.71
C SER A 10 9.81 5.72 -27.95
N PHE A 11 9.25 5.06 -26.93
CA PHE A 11 8.16 5.64 -26.12
C PHE A 11 8.55 6.98 -25.46
N LYS A 12 9.85 7.18 -25.20
CA LYS A 12 10.42 8.41 -24.67
C LYS A 12 10.34 9.62 -25.62
N ASP A 13 10.00 9.41 -26.88
CA ASP A 13 9.67 10.51 -27.81
C ASP A 13 8.41 11.26 -27.36
N ILE A 14 7.54 10.59 -26.59
CA ILE A 14 6.41 11.21 -25.90
C ILE A 14 6.92 11.66 -24.53
N SER A 15 6.75 12.94 -24.21
CA SER A 15 7.19 13.50 -22.92
C SER A 15 6.57 12.75 -21.74
N THR A 16 7.30 12.68 -20.63
CA THR A 16 6.88 11.97 -19.41
C THR A 16 5.52 12.43 -18.90
N ILE A 17 5.23 13.73 -18.97
CA ILE A 17 3.94 14.31 -18.59
C ILE A 17 2.83 13.79 -19.51
N ASN A 18 3.06 13.78 -20.83
CA ASN A 18 2.06 13.31 -21.77
C ASN A 18 1.82 11.80 -21.64
N ARG A 19 2.85 11.01 -21.31
CA ARG A 19 2.66 9.58 -21.03
C ARG A 19 1.82 9.34 -19.78
N ALA A 20 2.06 10.11 -18.72
CA ALA A 20 1.22 10.09 -17.52
C ALA A 20 -0.24 10.47 -17.84
N GLN A 21 -0.44 11.54 -18.62
CA GLN A 21 -1.77 11.95 -19.07
C GLN A 21 -2.47 10.85 -19.87
N LEU A 22 -1.78 10.20 -20.80
CA LEU A 22 -2.36 9.14 -21.62
C LEU A 22 -2.84 7.94 -20.78
N ILE A 23 -2.12 7.60 -19.71
CA ILE A 23 -2.53 6.55 -18.77
C ILE A 23 -3.78 7.00 -18.00
N ASP A 24 -3.72 8.17 -17.38
CA ASP A 24 -4.79 8.72 -16.54
C ASP A 24 -6.09 8.89 -17.34
N ASP A 25 -6.02 9.54 -18.51
CA ASP A 25 -7.18 9.75 -19.38
C ASP A 25 -7.75 8.41 -19.87
N ALA A 26 -6.91 7.44 -20.27
CA ALA A 26 -7.40 6.16 -20.78
C ALA A 26 -8.16 5.37 -19.70
N LEU A 27 -7.65 5.31 -18.48
CA LEU A 27 -8.27 4.57 -17.38
C LEU A 27 -9.52 5.30 -16.85
N ASN A 28 -9.50 6.63 -16.74
CA ASN A 28 -10.68 7.41 -16.36
C ASN A 28 -11.79 7.38 -17.42
N LEU A 29 -11.45 7.44 -18.71
CA LEU A 29 -12.43 7.28 -19.79
C LEU A 29 -13.02 5.87 -19.79
N ALA A 30 -12.23 4.83 -19.50
CA ALA A 30 -12.73 3.47 -19.38
C ALA A 30 -13.68 3.32 -18.19
N LYS A 31 -13.32 3.88 -17.03
CA LYS A 31 -14.16 3.95 -15.84
C LYS A 31 -15.49 4.67 -16.11
N ALA A 32 -15.48 5.71 -16.95
CA ALA A 32 -16.68 6.44 -17.37
C ALA A 32 -17.50 5.75 -18.48
N GLY A 33 -17.08 4.56 -18.95
CA GLY A 33 -17.72 3.85 -20.06
C GLY A 33 -17.57 4.56 -21.41
N LYS A 34 -16.59 5.46 -21.53
CA LYS A 34 -16.28 6.22 -22.76
C LYS A 34 -15.15 5.60 -23.58
N LEU A 35 -14.41 4.66 -23.00
CA LEU A 35 -13.38 3.86 -23.66
C LEU A 35 -13.54 2.40 -23.25
N ASP A 36 -13.23 1.46 -24.14
CA ASP A 36 -13.20 0.04 -23.78
C ASP A 36 -12.00 -0.25 -22.86
N TYR A 37 -12.19 -1.03 -21.79
CA TYR A 37 -11.11 -1.41 -20.87
C TYR A 37 -9.98 -2.16 -21.57
N THR A 38 -10.27 -2.89 -22.65
CA THR A 38 -9.26 -3.54 -23.50
C THR A 38 -8.28 -2.49 -24.05
N ILE A 39 -8.81 -1.36 -24.54
CA ILE A 39 -7.98 -0.27 -25.06
C ILE A 39 -7.20 0.41 -23.94
N ALA A 40 -7.83 0.63 -22.78
CA ALA A 40 -7.13 1.20 -21.64
C ALA A 40 -5.98 0.30 -21.16
N PHE A 41 -6.19 -1.01 -21.08
CA PHE A 41 -5.13 -1.95 -20.73
C PHE A 41 -4.03 -2.00 -21.79
N ASP A 42 -4.36 -1.97 -23.08
CA ASP A 42 -3.38 -1.86 -24.16
C ASP A 42 -2.56 -0.55 -24.08
N VAL A 43 -3.16 0.55 -23.61
CA VAL A 43 -2.43 1.79 -23.33
C VAL A 43 -1.46 1.59 -22.17
N THR A 44 -1.89 0.95 -21.07
CA THR A 44 -1.05 0.76 -19.87
C THR A 44 0.02 -0.32 -20.02
N SER A 45 -0.09 -1.21 -21.01
CA SER A 45 0.82 -2.37 -21.16
C SER A 45 2.29 -1.97 -21.28
N TYR A 46 2.56 -0.78 -21.81
CA TYR A 46 3.93 -0.28 -21.96
C TYR A 46 4.62 0.03 -20.62
N LEU A 47 3.87 0.12 -19.51
CA LEU A 47 4.44 0.34 -18.17
C LEU A 47 5.50 -0.69 -17.81
N ALA A 48 5.46 -1.88 -18.41
CA ALA A 48 6.54 -2.89 -18.32
C ALA A 48 7.93 -2.35 -18.71
N HIS A 49 8.00 -1.25 -19.46
CA HIS A 49 9.23 -0.57 -19.89
C HIS A 49 9.46 0.79 -19.20
N GLU A 50 8.49 1.27 -18.44
CA GLU A 50 8.50 2.60 -17.82
C GLU A 50 9.23 2.55 -16.47
N ILE A 51 9.97 3.62 -16.16
CA ILE A 51 10.70 3.76 -14.89
C ILE A 51 10.51 5.15 -14.26
N GLU A 52 9.95 6.09 -15.00
CA GLU A 52 9.77 7.46 -14.52
C GLU A 52 8.57 7.54 -13.56
N TYR A 53 8.68 8.45 -12.58
CA TYR A 53 7.71 8.56 -11.49
C TYR A 53 6.30 8.94 -11.97
N LEU A 54 6.16 9.94 -12.83
CA LEU A 54 4.84 10.51 -13.15
C LEU A 54 3.90 9.50 -13.84
N PRO A 55 4.33 8.72 -14.85
CA PRO A 55 3.45 7.73 -15.47
C PRO A 55 3.05 6.61 -14.51
N TRP A 56 3.97 6.15 -13.66
CA TRP A 56 3.66 5.17 -12.61
C TRP A 56 2.69 5.74 -11.58
N ARG A 57 2.87 7.01 -11.18
CA ARG A 57 1.96 7.67 -10.24
C ARG A 57 0.54 7.81 -10.78
N ALA A 58 0.40 8.14 -12.06
CA ALA A 58 -0.89 8.12 -12.75
C ALA A 58 -1.50 6.72 -12.72
N ALA A 59 -0.74 5.70 -13.12
CA ALA A 59 -1.19 4.32 -13.13
C ALA A 59 -1.66 3.83 -11.76
N PHE A 60 -0.91 4.13 -10.69
CA PHE A 60 -1.24 3.66 -9.34
C PHE A 60 -2.57 4.18 -8.81
N THR A 61 -2.97 5.39 -9.19
CA THR A 61 -4.26 5.97 -8.78
C THR A 61 -5.44 5.15 -9.33
N ASP A 62 -5.34 4.71 -10.57
CA ASP A 62 -6.39 3.90 -11.21
C ASP A 62 -6.27 2.40 -10.88
N ILE A 63 -5.05 1.90 -10.67
CA ILE A 63 -4.81 0.54 -10.16
C ILE A 63 -5.46 0.38 -8.78
N ASP A 64 -5.44 1.40 -7.92
CA ASP A 64 -6.13 1.41 -6.62
C ASP A 64 -7.63 1.16 -6.77
N TYR A 65 -8.29 1.93 -7.64
CA TYR A 65 -9.70 1.74 -7.94
C TYR A 65 -9.99 0.36 -8.51
N LEU A 66 -9.18 -0.12 -9.46
CA LEU A 66 -9.37 -1.45 -10.04
C LEU A 66 -9.15 -2.57 -9.02
N ASN A 67 -8.17 -2.43 -8.14
CA ASN A 67 -7.91 -3.35 -7.05
C ASN A 67 -9.14 -3.48 -6.15
N ASP A 68 -9.70 -2.35 -5.69
CA ASP A 68 -10.90 -2.32 -4.85
C ASP A 68 -12.12 -2.95 -5.50
N MET A 69 -12.32 -2.72 -6.81
CA MET A 69 -13.46 -3.30 -7.54
C MET A 69 -13.28 -4.79 -7.82
N LEU A 70 -12.05 -5.24 -8.05
CA LEU A 70 -11.76 -6.60 -8.51
C LEU A 70 -11.45 -7.57 -7.37
N ILE A 71 -11.05 -7.11 -6.17
CA ILE A 71 -10.57 -7.95 -5.05
C ILE A 71 -11.49 -9.11 -4.65
N LYS A 72 -12.81 -8.97 -4.82
CA LYS A 72 -13.81 -10.01 -4.51
C LYS A 72 -14.31 -10.79 -5.74
N THR A 73 -13.67 -10.62 -6.89
CA THR A 73 -14.07 -11.25 -8.16
C THR A 73 -13.18 -12.45 -8.49
N GLN A 74 -13.69 -13.36 -9.31
CA GLN A 74 -12.92 -14.54 -9.78
C GLN A 74 -11.70 -14.15 -10.63
N GLY A 75 -11.68 -12.95 -11.23
CA GLY A 75 -10.60 -12.46 -12.08
C GLY A 75 -9.42 -11.86 -11.34
N TYR A 76 -9.49 -11.71 -10.00
CA TYR A 76 -8.50 -10.95 -9.23
C TYR A 76 -7.07 -11.51 -9.34
N ASP A 77 -6.90 -12.84 -9.34
CA ASP A 77 -5.60 -13.46 -9.53
C ASP A 77 -4.91 -12.97 -10.83
N LYS A 78 -5.66 -12.95 -11.93
CA LYS A 78 -5.15 -12.52 -13.25
C LYS A 78 -4.76 -11.05 -13.23
N PHE A 79 -5.57 -10.21 -12.58
CA PHE A 79 -5.27 -8.80 -12.39
C PHE A 79 -3.97 -8.62 -11.59
N ARG A 80 -3.84 -9.29 -10.44
CA ARG A 80 -2.62 -9.30 -9.63
C ARG A 80 -1.39 -9.71 -10.45
N VAL A 81 -1.46 -10.82 -11.17
CA VAL A 81 -0.35 -11.31 -12.00
C VAL A 81 0.00 -10.33 -13.13
N TYR A 82 -1.01 -9.68 -13.72
CA TYR A 82 -0.79 -8.64 -14.73
C TYR A 82 -0.03 -7.44 -14.14
N ILE A 83 -0.47 -6.91 -13.00
CA ILE A 83 0.21 -5.76 -12.38
C ILE A 83 1.64 -6.10 -11.95
N LEU A 84 1.86 -7.29 -11.37
CA LEU A 84 3.22 -7.75 -11.03
C LEU A 84 4.15 -7.80 -12.25
N LYS A 85 3.64 -8.21 -13.42
CA LYS A 85 4.42 -8.20 -14.67
C LYS A 85 4.79 -6.80 -15.12
N LEU A 86 3.91 -5.81 -14.96
CA LEU A 86 4.23 -4.42 -15.27
C LEU A 86 5.28 -3.87 -14.29
N LEU A 87 5.19 -4.23 -13.01
CA LEU A 87 6.08 -3.72 -11.97
C LEU A 87 7.50 -4.30 -12.02
N ASP A 88 7.70 -5.48 -12.61
CA ASP A 88 8.96 -6.23 -12.56
C ASP A 88 10.20 -5.38 -12.92
N ASN A 89 10.13 -4.64 -14.03
CA ASN A 89 11.25 -3.81 -14.48
C ASN A 89 11.52 -2.65 -13.49
N VAL A 90 10.50 -1.87 -13.14
CA VAL A 90 10.69 -0.71 -12.24
C VAL A 90 11.11 -1.15 -10.84
N TYR A 91 10.59 -2.28 -10.34
CA TYR A 91 10.97 -2.88 -9.06
C TYR A 91 12.47 -3.18 -9.00
N LYS A 92 13.01 -3.82 -10.06
CA LYS A 92 14.45 -4.11 -10.17
C LYS A 92 15.32 -2.85 -10.22
N GLN A 93 14.81 -1.76 -10.81
CA GLN A 93 15.54 -0.50 -10.92
C GLN A 93 15.59 0.27 -9.60
N VAL A 94 14.46 0.36 -8.89
CA VAL A 94 14.39 1.13 -7.63
C VAL A 94 14.98 0.37 -6.44
N GLY A 95 14.85 -0.97 -6.44
CA GLY A 95 15.31 -1.86 -5.37
C GLY A 95 14.64 -1.61 -4.01
N PHE A 96 14.98 -2.44 -3.03
CA PHE A 96 14.43 -2.36 -1.66
C PHE A 96 15.30 -1.53 -0.70
N ILE A 97 16.46 -1.02 -1.14
CA ILE A 97 17.39 -0.27 -0.27
C ILE A 97 17.25 1.22 -0.56
N ASP A 98 16.97 1.98 0.48
CA ASP A 98 16.96 3.44 0.41
C ASP A 98 18.40 3.98 0.54
N LYS A 99 18.93 4.57 -0.54
CA LYS A 99 20.34 4.99 -0.60
C LYS A 99 20.46 6.48 -0.36
N VAL A 100 21.48 6.87 0.40
CA VAL A 100 21.84 8.27 0.60
C VAL A 100 22.20 8.89 -0.76
N GLY A 101 21.51 9.97 -1.13
CA GLY A 101 21.74 10.69 -2.38
C GLY A 101 20.87 10.23 -3.56
N ASP A 102 19.95 9.29 -3.36
CA ASP A 102 18.95 8.97 -4.38
C ASP A 102 18.13 10.22 -4.76
N PRO A 103 17.86 10.45 -6.06
CA PRO A 103 16.95 11.52 -6.47
C PRO A 103 15.58 11.36 -5.81
N GLN A 104 14.96 12.48 -5.41
CA GLN A 104 13.67 12.47 -4.71
C GLN A 104 12.58 11.68 -5.46
N LEU A 105 12.53 11.81 -6.79
CA LEU A 105 11.56 11.06 -7.61
C LEU A 105 11.83 9.56 -7.60
N THR A 106 13.10 9.13 -7.54
CA THR A 106 13.46 7.71 -7.38
C THR A 106 13.00 7.19 -6.03
N VAL A 107 13.14 7.97 -4.96
CA VAL A 107 12.63 7.62 -3.62
C VAL A 107 11.12 7.47 -3.65
N PHE A 108 10.38 8.40 -4.27
CA PHE A 108 8.94 8.29 -4.40
C PHE A 108 8.49 7.09 -5.24
N THR A 109 9.12 6.86 -6.40
CA THR A 109 8.86 5.67 -7.21
C THR A 109 9.10 4.40 -6.41
N ARG A 110 10.20 4.34 -5.63
CA ARG A 110 10.50 3.20 -4.77
C ARG A 110 9.37 2.92 -3.78
N ILE A 111 8.94 3.94 -3.04
CA ILE A 111 7.88 3.78 -2.03
C ILE A 111 6.60 3.22 -2.68
N ASP A 112 6.13 3.84 -3.75
CA ASP A 112 4.90 3.42 -4.43
C ASP A 112 5.02 2.00 -5.02
N VAL A 113 6.14 1.70 -5.71
CA VAL A 113 6.39 0.37 -6.31
C VAL A 113 6.48 -0.71 -5.23
N LEU A 114 7.18 -0.45 -4.12
CA LEU A 114 7.31 -1.42 -3.05
C LEU A 114 5.99 -1.66 -2.31
N ASN A 115 5.18 -0.62 -2.08
CA ASN A 115 3.83 -0.78 -1.52
C ASN A 115 3.02 -1.75 -2.39
N TRP A 116 2.92 -1.47 -3.71
CA TRP A 116 2.14 -2.30 -4.62
C TRP A 116 2.70 -3.71 -4.81
N ALA A 117 4.02 -3.85 -4.95
CA ALA A 117 4.66 -5.15 -5.10
C ALA A 117 4.42 -6.03 -3.87
N CYS A 118 4.58 -5.49 -2.66
CA CYS A 118 4.35 -6.23 -1.42
C CYS A 118 2.85 -6.52 -1.18
N ASP A 119 1.95 -5.61 -1.55
CA ASP A 119 0.50 -5.80 -1.46
C ASP A 119 -0.01 -6.91 -2.39
N PHE A 120 0.63 -7.08 -3.54
CA PHE A 120 0.38 -8.18 -4.48
C PHE A 120 1.17 -9.46 -4.20
N ASP A 121 1.78 -9.57 -3.01
CA ASP A 121 2.57 -10.71 -2.54
C ASP A 121 3.79 -11.03 -3.46
N HIS A 122 4.48 -10.00 -3.99
CA HIS A 122 5.76 -10.20 -4.68
C HIS A 122 6.79 -10.79 -3.71
N GLU A 123 7.30 -11.99 -4.02
CA GLU A 123 8.08 -12.82 -3.09
C GLU A 123 9.29 -12.09 -2.51
N ASP A 124 10.12 -11.48 -3.36
CA ASP A 124 11.30 -10.74 -2.91
C ASP A 124 10.91 -9.50 -2.08
N CYS A 125 9.78 -8.85 -2.37
CA CYS A 125 9.33 -7.66 -1.63
C CYS A 125 8.93 -8.07 -0.20
N VAL A 126 8.09 -9.11 -0.10
CA VAL A 126 7.63 -9.65 1.18
C VAL A 126 8.80 -10.16 2.01
N MET A 127 9.73 -10.90 1.40
CA MET A 127 10.91 -11.43 2.09
C MET A 127 11.78 -10.30 2.65
N ASN A 128 12.05 -9.25 1.86
CA ASN A 128 12.82 -8.10 2.33
C ASN A 128 12.11 -7.35 3.47
N ALA A 129 10.81 -7.10 3.34
CA ALA A 129 10.02 -6.44 4.38
C ALA A 129 10.05 -7.23 5.70
N VAL A 130 9.77 -8.53 5.65
CA VAL A 130 9.79 -9.42 6.83
C VAL A 130 11.18 -9.45 7.46
N GLN A 131 12.24 -9.56 6.65
CA GLN A 131 13.60 -9.60 7.16
C GLN A 131 14.01 -8.28 7.83
N GLN A 132 13.66 -7.13 7.25
CA GLN A 132 13.93 -5.82 7.88
C GLN A 132 13.15 -5.64 9.19
N PHE A 133 11.88 -6.03 9.22
CA PHE A 133 11.08 -5.98 10.46
C PHE A 133 11.65 -6.89 11.54
N LYS A 134 12.08 -8.11 11.16
CA LYS A 134 12.77 -9.04 12.07
C LYS A 134 14.09 -8.46 12.59
N ASN A 135 14.87 -7.80 11.75
CA ASN A 135 16.11 -7.14 12.17
C ASN A 135 15.82 -6.02 13.17
N TRP A 136 14.79 -5.21 12.92
CA TRP A 136 14.35 -4.17 13.87
C TRP A 136 13.95 -4.78 15.22
N ARG A 137 13.14 -5.84 15.23
CA ARG A 137 12.75 -6.55 16.45
C ARG A 137 13.93 -7.05 17.30
N ASN A 138 15.03 -7.42 16.65
CA ASN A 138 16.23 -7.95 17.29
C ASN A 138 17.27 -6.87 17.61
N THR A 139 17.02 -5.61 17.26
CA THR A 139 17.97 -4.53 17.53
C THR A 139 17.94 -4.15 19.02
N PRO A 140 19.10 -3.97 19.67
CA PRO A 140 19.15 -3.46 21.04
C PRO A 140 18.50 -2.08 21.14
N ASN A 141 17.58 -1.91 22.09
CA ASN A 141 16.75 -0.70 22.25
C ASN A 141 16.02 -0.32 20.95
N PRO A 142 15.10 -1.17 20.44
CA PRO A 142 14.48 -0.99 19.13
C PRO A 142 13.60 0.28 19.03
N ASP A 143 13.25 0.88 20.17
CA ASP A 143 12.48 2.12 20.24
C ASP A 143 13.34 3.36 19.91
N VAL A 144 14.67 3.24 20.10
CA VAL A 144 15.66 4.28 19.78
C VAL A 144 16.38 3.95 18.48
N ASN A 145 16.73 2.68 18.30
CA ASN A 145 17.55 2.20 17.19
C ASN A 145 16.70 1.40 16.21
N ASN A 146 15.85 2.10 15.45
CA ASN A 146 15.14 1.46 14.35
C ASN A 146 16.00 1.50 13.07
N PRO A 147 16.45 0.35 12.55
CA PRO A 147 17.32 0.31 11.37
C PRO A 147 16.56 0.52 10.04
N ILE A 148 15.23 0.54 10.06
CA ILE A 148 14.41 0.69 8.86
C ILE A 148 14.42 2.16 8.42
N SER A 149 14.74 2.40 7.14
CA SER A 149 14.69 3.77 6.59
C SER A 149 13.30 4.37 6.80
N PRO A 150 13.18 5.64 7.22
CA PRO A 150 11.90 6.33 7.35
C PRO A 150 10.99 6.20 6.12
N ASN A 151 11.56 6.22 4.91
CA ASN A 151 10.83 6.09 3.65
C ASN A 151 10.20 4.69 3.47
N LEU A 152 10.78 3.66 4.07
CA LEU A 152 10.36 2.26 3.89
C LEU A 152 9.50 1.74 5.04
N LYS A 153 9.35 2.50 6.13
CA LYS A 153 8.64 2.02 7.32
C LYS A 153 7.19 1.61 7.03
N SER A 154 6.45 2.32 6.17
CA SER A 154 5.06 1.93 5.86
C SER A 154 4.99 0.57 5.18
N VAL A 155 5.82 0.36 4.15
CA VAL A 155 5.94 -0.92 3.42
C VAL A 155 6.32 -2.02 4.39
N VAL A 156 7.39 -1.81 5.17
CA VAL A 156 7.98 -2.83 6.03
C VAL A 156 7.04 -3.22 7.17
N TYR A 157 6.48 -2.23 7.88
CA TYR A 157 5.60 -2.50 9.02
C TYR A 157 4.31 -3.19 8.57
N CYS A 158 3.62 -2.62 7.57
CA CYS A 158 2.35 -3.14 7.09
C CYS A 158 2.52 -4.57 6.53
N THR A 159 3.54 -4.80 5.70
CA THR A 159 3.79 -6.12 5.10
C THR A 159 4.14 -7.16 6.15
N ALA A 160 5.04 -6.85 7.09
CA ALA A 160 5.42 -7.80 8.13
C ALA A 160 4.25 -8.14 9.08
N ILE A 161 3.40 -7.18 9.42
CA ILE A 161 2.19 -7.41 10.23
C ILE A 161 1.12 -8.19 9.44
N ARG A 162 1.02 -7.99 8.13
CA ARG A 162 0.08 -8.69 7.24
C ARG A 162 0.38 -10.18 7.13
N VAL A 163 1.66 -10.54 6.96
CA VAL A 163 2.09 -11.94 6.77
C VAL A 163 2.53 -12.61 8.06
N GLY A 164 2.84 -11.84 9.10
CA GLY A 164 3.12 -12.32 10.44
C GLY A 164 1.85 -12.62 11.23
N GLY A 165 1.97 -12.64 12.55
CA GLY A 165 0.85 -12.91 13.45
C GLY A 165 0.82 -12.00 14.67
N GLN A 166 0.32 -12.55 15.77
CA GLN A 166 0.20 -11.82 17.03
C GLN A 166 1.53 -11.24 17.53
N SER A 167 2.65 -11.93 17.32
CA SER A 167 3.97 -11.48 17.80
C SER A 167 4.42 -10.18 17.15
N GLU A 168 4.29 -10.07 15.82
CA GLU A 168 4.60 -8.87 15.05
C GLU A 168 3.66 -7.73 15.42
N TRP A 169 2.37 -8.05 15.58
CA TRP A 169 1.34 -7.08 15.95
C TRP A 169 1.58 -6.48 17.34
N GLU A 170 1.83 -7.33 18.34
CA GLU A 170 2.11 -6.89 19.72
C GLU A 170 3.39 -6.09 19.82
N PHE A 171 4.43 -6.48 19.06
CA PHE A 171 5.65 -5.70 18.98
C PHE A 171 5.36 -4.27 18.48
N ALA A 172 4.64 -4.11 17.39
CA ALA A 172 4.26 -2.79 16.86
C ALA A 172 3.35 -2.02 17.82
N TRP A 173 2.41 -2.69 18.49
CA TRP A 173 1.52 -2.09 19.49
C TRP A 173 2.28 -1.52 20.69
N GLN A 174 3.27 -2.25 21.20
CA GLN A 174 4.14 -1.74 22.28
C GLN A 174 4.86 -0.46 21.87
N ARG A 175 5.34 -0.38 20.61
CA ARG A 175 6.02 0.82 20.09
C ARG A 175 5.06 1.97 19.91
N TYR A 176 3.82 1.69 19.49
CA TYR A 176 2.77 2.70 19.43
C TYR A 176 2.51 3.31 20.80
N ARG A 177 2.43 2.48 21.84
CA ARG A 177 2.24 2.92 23.23
C ARG A 177 3.45 3.70 23.77
N GLY A 178 4.67 3.31 23.40
CA GLY A 178 5.91 3.91 23.90
C GLY A 178 6.36 5.19 23.19
N THR A 179 6.00 5.38 21.92
CA THR A 179 6.43 6.56 21.15
C THR A 179 5.59 7.80 21.46
N ASN A 180 6.26 8.95 21.52
CA ASN A 180 5.63 10.28 21.60
C ASN A 180 5.64 11.04 20.26
N VAL A 181 6.20 10.43 19.21
CA VAL A 181 6.29 11.03 17.87
C VAL A 181 4.97 10.81 17.14
N GLY A 182 4.28 11.89 16.77
CA GLY A 182 2.96 11.83 16.12
C GLY A 182 2.95 11.07 14.79
N SER A 183 3.93 11.30 13.93
CA SER A 183 4.06 10.60 12.65
C SER A 183 4.30 9.10 12.81
N GLU A 184 5.10 8.70 13.80
CA GLU A 184 5.33 7.27 14.10
C GLU A 184 4.06 6.63 14.68
N LYS A 185 3.31 7.33 15.54
CA LYS A 185 2.01 6.84 16.02
C LYS A 185 1.03 6.59 14.89
N ASP A 186 0.87 7.56 13.99
CA ASP A 186 -0.04 7.46 12.84
C ASP A 186 0.35 6.27 11.96
N LEU A 187 1.65 6.13 11.66
CA LEU A 187 2.19 5.03 10.87
C LEU A 187 1.95 3.65 11.52
N LEU A 188 2.17 3.54 12.83
CA LEU A 188 1.94 2.29 13.56
C LEU A 188 0.45 1.93 13.60
N LEU A 189 -0.45 2.90 13.80
CA LEU A 189 -1.89 2.65 13.74
C LEU A 189 -2.33 2.13 12.36
N GLN A 190 -1.82 2.72 11.27
CA GLN A 190 -2.07 2.24 9.92
C GLN A 190 -1.55 0.80 9.74
N SER A 191 -0.32 0.55 10.19
CA SER A 191 0.35 -0.75 10.00
C SER A 191 -0.30 -1.88 10.81
N LEU A 192 -0.78 -1.59 12.02
CA LEU A 192 -1.50 -2.56 12.87
C LEU A 192 -2.80 -3.05 12.22
N ALA A 193 -3.42 -2.23 11.36
CA ALA A 193 -4.61 -2.62 10.61
C ALA A 193 -4.29 -3.57 9.43
N CYS A 194 -3.02 -3.76 9.06
CA CYS A 194 -2.64 -4.62 7.93
C CYS A 194 -2.72 -6.12 8.26
N THR A 195 -2.89 -6.49 9.53
CA THR A 195 -2.99 -7.91 9.94
C THR A 195 -4.17 -8.62 9.27
N ARG A 196 -3.99 -9.91 8.98
CA ARG A 196 -5.05 -10.79 8.46
C ARG A 196 -5.82 -11.51 9.58
N GLU A 197 -5.38 -11.36 10.84
CA GLU A 197 -6.01 -11.96 12.01
C GLU A 197 -7.32 -11.25 12.40
N ILE A 198 -8.45 -11.90 12.14
CA ILE A 198 -9.80 -11.34 12.37
C ILE A 198 -9.99 -10.85 13.81
N TRP A 199 -9.51 -11.62 14.79
CA TRP A 199 -9.69 -11.29 16.20
C TRP A 199 -8.84 -10.07 16.62
N LEU A 200 -7.66 -9.87 16.01
CA LEU A 200 -6.83 -8.68 16.23
C LEU A 200 -7.52 -7.43 15.66
N LEU A 201 -8.10 -7.53 14.47
CA LEU A 201 -8.86 -6.43 13.87
C LEU A 201 -10.08 -6.06 14.71
N ASN A 202 -10.86 -7.05 15.18
CA ASN A 202 -12.01 -6.78 16.07
C ASN A 202 -11.57 -6.13 17.39
N ARG A 203 -10.51 -6.64 18.01
CA ARG A 203 -9.92 -6.03 19.23
C ARG A 203 -9.49 -4.59 18.97
N PHE A 204 -8.89 -4.32 17.81
CA PHE A 204 -8.41 -3.00 17.47
C PHE A 204 -9.55 -2.00 17.25
N LEU A 205 -10.64 -2.41 16.58
CA LEU A 205 -11.87 -1.62 16.45
C LEU A 205 -12.52 -1.32 17.81
N ASP A 206 -12.54 -2.29 18.71
CA ASP A 206 -13.09 -2.10 20.06
C ASP A 206 -12.23 -1.14 20.90
N TRP A 207 -10.90 -1.28 20.83
CA TRP A 207 -9.96 -0.37 21.47
C TRP A 207 -10.04 1.07 20.94
N ALA A 208 -10.43 1.28 19.68
CA ALA A 208 -10.56 2.62 19.11
C ALA A 208 -11.60 3.50 19.81
N VAL A 209 -12.58 2.89 20.49
CA VAL A 209 -13.67 3.60 21.18
C VAL A 209 -13.69 3.34 22.69
N THR A 210 -12.83 2.47 23.18
CA THR A 210 -12.74 2.15 24.61
C THR A 210 -11.86 3.17 25.31
N GLU A 211 -12.37 3.79 26.37
CA GLU A 211 -11.58 4.68 27.22
C GLU A 211 -10.37 3.97 27.81
N ASN A 212 -9.24 4.67 27.88
CA ASN A 212 -7.97 4.15 28.43
C ASN A 212 -7.36 2.95 27.67
N SER A 213 -7.87 2.57 26.50
CA SER A 213 -7.26 1.53 25.63
C SER A 213 -5.83 1.87 25.20
N GLY A 214 -5.49 3.17 25.20
CA GLY A 214 -4.24 3.72 24.68
C GLY A 214 -4.39 4.45 23.35
N ILE A 215 -5.55 4.29 22.70
CA ILE A 215 -5.89 5.02 21.48
C ILE A 215 -6.61 6.29 21.91
N ARG A 216 -6.14 7.44 21.41
CA ARG A 216 -6.79 8.73 21.70
C ARG A 216 -8.09 8.81 20.91
N LYS A 217 -9.11 9.46 21.47
CA LYS A 217 -10.40 9.66 20.78
C LYS A 217 -10.24 10.27 19.38
N GLN A 218 -9.31 11.20 19.21
CA GLN A 218 -8.99 11.84 17.92
C GLN A 218 -8.35 10.87 16.89
N ASP A 219 -7.70 9.79 17.35
CA ASP A 219 -7.03 8.81 16.50
C ASP A 219 -7.97 7.65 16.12
N ALA A 220 -9.18 7.60 16.68
CA ALA A 220 -10.14 6.53 16.41
C ALA A 220 -10.51 6.44 14.91
N THR A 221 -10.68 7.60 14.26
CA THR A 221 -10.96 7.68 12.82
C THR A 221 -9.85 7.06 11.97
N ARG A 222 -8.59 7.20 12.40
CA ARG A 222 -7.46 6.54 11.75
C ARG A 222 -7.58 5.03 11.82
N VAL A 223 -7.92 4.48 12.99
CA VAL A 223 -8.12 3.04 13.18
C VAL A 223 -9.24 2.52 12.29
N PHE A 224 -10.42 3.15 12.35
CA PHE A 224 -11.56 2.74 11.53
C PHE A 224 -11.26 2.82 10.03
N GLY A 225 -10.63 3.92 9.59
CA GLY A 225 -10.21 4.09 8.20
C GLY A 225 -9.27 2.97 7.76
N SER A 226 -8.18 2.75 8.49
CA SER A 226 -7.18 1.73 8.13
C SER A 226 -7.72 0.30 8.19
N VAL A 227 -8.57 -0.04 9.18
CA VAL A 227 -9.20 -1.38 9.23
C VAL A 227 -10.23 -1.51 8.11
N SER A 228 -10.95 -0.45 7.73
CA SER A 228 -11.91 -0.50 6.62
C SER A 228 -11.25 -0.71 5.25
N SER A 229 -10.01 -0.25 5.08
CA SER A 229 -9.20 -0.48 3.86
C SER A 229 -8.60 -1.88 3.78
N ASN A 230 -8.58 -2.64 4.88
CA ASN A 230 -8.18 -4.04 4.88
C ASN A 230 -9.32 -4.91 4.31
N ILE A 231 -9.04 -5.81 3.37
CA ILE A 231 -10.07 -6.67 2.76
C ILE A 231 -10.84 -7.54 3.78
N VAL A 232 -10.15 -8.02 4.82
CA VAL A 232 -10.74 -8.77 5.94
C VAL A 232 -11.44 -7.81 6.90
N GLY A 233 -10.87 -6.63 7.11
CA GLY A 233 -11.36 -5.61 8.04
C GLY A 233 -12.59 -4.84 7.56
N GLN A 234 -12.77 -4.65 6.24
CA GLN A 234 -13.88 -3.93 5.64
C GLN A 234 -15.26 -4.40 6.14
N PRO A 235 -15.62 -5.70 6.05
CA PRO A 235 -16.90 -6.16 6.57
C PRO A 235 -17.00 -6.06 8.10
N LEU A 236 -15.88 -6.21 8.83
CA LEU A 236 -15.85 -6.06 10.28
C LEU A 236 -16.19 -4.63 10.69
N THR A 237 -15.53 -3.64 10.08
CA THR A 237 -15.78 -2.22 10.32
C THR A 237 -17.22 -1.84 9.97
N PHE A 238 -17.72 -2.27 8.82
CA PHE A 238 -19.10 -1.99 8.41
C PHE A 238 -20.12 -2.55 9.41
N ASN A 239 -19.95 -3.82 9.83
CA ASN A 239 -20.81 -4.44 10.83
C ASN A 239 -20.67 -3.78 12.20
N TYR A 240 -19.46 -3.35 12.57
CA TYR A 240 -19.20 -2.64 13.82
C TYR A 240 -20.01 -1.34 13.89
N PHE A 241 -19.95 -0.51 12.84
CA PHE A 241 -20.75 0.71 12.74
C PHE A 241 -22.25 0.40 12.80
N ARG A 242 -22.72 -0.57 12.00
CA ARG A 242 -24.15 -0.94 11.98
C ARG A 242 -24.67 -1.37 13.34
N ASN A 243 -23.88 -2.15 14.09
CA ASN A 243 -24.30 -2.73 15.36
C ASN A 243 -24.12 -1.75 16.55
N LYS A 244 -23.16 -0.83 16.48
CA LYS A 244 -22.85 0.11 17.58
C LYS A 244 -23.20 1.57 17.26
N TRP A 245 -23.93 1.84 16.17
CA TRP A 245 -24.21 3.21 15.70
C TRP A 245 -24.79 4.14 16.76
N THR A 246 -25.71 3.63 17.59
CA THR A 246 -26.36 4.43 18.64
C THR A 246 -25.38 4.94 19.68
N HIS A 247 -24.34 4.18 19.99
CA HIS A 247 -23.28 4.57 20.93
C HIS A 247 -22.22 5.45 20.25
N LEU A 248 -21.92 5.19 18.97
CA LEU A 248 -20.89 5.93 18.22
C LEU A 248 -21.29 7.38 17.87
N ARG A 249 -22.59 7.66 17.80
CA ARG A 249 -23.11 8.99 17.46
C ARG A 249 -23.21 9.96 18.66
N GLU A 250 -23.00 9.45 19.87
CA GLU A 250 -22.99 10.24 21.12
C GLU A 250 -21.66 10.97 21.30
#